data_AF-A0A4V2JSI5-F1
#
_entry.id   AF-A0A4V2JSI5-F1
#
_cell.length_a   1.000
_cell.length_b   1.000
_cell.length_c   1.000
_cell.angle_alpha   90.00
_cell.angle_beta   90.00
_cell.angle_gamma   90.00
#
_symmetry.space_group_name_H-M   'P 1'
#
loop_
_entity.id
_entity.type
_entity.pdbx_description
1 polymer ?
#
loop_
_entity_poly.entity_id
_entity_poly.type
_entity_poly.pdbx_seq_one_letter_code
_entity_poly.pdbx_strand_id
1 'polypeptide(L)'
;MVQRLARVAGRTPLLVWGHRNDPATAVKVTVRVVDPLARQAEETVLVPAWVEPVPALHLEIVDVFRNVGRGYVANLVTSADPGKVPPYVLSVVATLPGRVGPILPPIRPDRPLPRPPRPLARRAQWNLPNIPARRSPVPPRAGDISAERSSAPEARTEIGLWVPLTSMAGLTVTIAHPSQGEVQQSWRPPR
;
A
#
# COMPACT_ATOMS: atom_id res chain seq x y z
N MET A 1 -0.27 -7.06 22.98
CA MET A 1 -1.37 -6.59 23.86
C MET A 1 -1.52 -7.59 25.00
N VAL A 2 -1.27 -7.19 26.25
CA VAL A 2 -1.30 -8.10 27.42
C VAL A 2 -2.65 -7.93 28.12
N GLN A 3 -3.52 -8.94 28.04
CA GLN A 3 -4.78 -8.93 28.79
C GLN A 3 -4.50 -9.41 30.22
N ARG A 4 -4.61 -8.50 31.19
CA ARG A 4 -4.38 -8.80 32.61
C ARG A 4 -5.68 -9.28 33.24
N LEU A 5 -5.81 -10.60 33.42
CA LEU A 5 -6.95 -11.20 34.12
C LEU A 5 -6.89 -10.90 35.63
N ALA A 6 -8.06 -10.81 36.27
CA ALA A 6 -8.22 -10.49 37.68
C ALA A 6 -7.52 -11.53 38.58
N ARG A 7 -6.70 -11.04 39.52
CA ARG A 7 -5.90 -11.87 40.42
C ARG A 7 -6.77 -12.43 41.55
N VAL A 8 -6.84 -13.75 41.65
CA VAL A 8 -7.33 -14.47 42.84
C VAL A 8 -6.11 -14.79 43.73
N ALA A 9 -6.13 -14.37 44.99
CA ALA A 9 -5.02 -14.57 45.92
C ALA A 9 -4.69 -16.07 46.09
N GLY A 10 -3.40 -16.42 46.13
CA GLY A 10 -2.89 -17.80 46.26
C GLY A 10 -2.56 -18.53 44.95
N ARG A 11 -2.84 -17.92 43.80
CA ARG A 11 -2.54 -18.45 42.46
C ARG A 11 -1.61 -17.50 41.72
N THR A 12 -0.31 -17.57 41.97
CA THR A 12 0.66 -16.86 41.14
C THR A 12 0.67 -17.56 39.77
N PRO A 13 0.25 -16.90 38.66
CA PRO A 13 0.32 -17.54 37.36
C PRO A 13 1.78 -17.84 37.04
N LEU A 14 2.10 -19.13 36.86
CA LEU A 14 3.40 -19.54 36.36
C LEU A 14 3.45 -19.14 34.88
N LEU A 15 4.34 -18.21 34.54
CA LEU A 15 4.57 -17.79 33.16
C LEU A 15 5.80 -18.53 32.64
N VAL A 16 5.60 -19.36 31.62
CA VAL A 16 6.69 -20.03 30.90
C VAL A 16 6.81 -19.37 29.53
N TRP A 17 8.00 -18.87 29.21
CA TRP A 17 8.33 -18.32 27.90
C TRP A 17 9.19 -19.34 27.16
N GLY A 18 8.83 -19.60 25.91
CA GLY A 18 9.54 -20.51 25.04
C GLY A 18 9.73 -19.91 23.66
N HIS A 19 10.77 -20.38 22.97
CA HIS A 19 10.97 -20.12 21.56
C HIS A 19 10.69 -21.39 20.76
N ARG A 20 10.07 -21.24 19.59
CA ARG A 20 9.88 -22.33 18.62
C ARG A 20 10.57 -21.96 17.32
N ASN A 21 11.18 -22.95 16.68
CA ASN A 21 11.89 -22.75 15.41
C ASN A 21 10.92 -22.51 14.25
N ASP A 22 9.74 -23.13 14.29
CA ASP A 22 8.69 -22.96 13.28
C ASP A 22 7.36 -22.49 13.92
N PRO A 23 6.91 -21.25 13.67
CA PRO A 23 5.64 -20.73 14.19
C PRO A 23 4.40 -21.40 13.58
N ALA A 24 4.53 -22.05 12.41
CA ALA A 24 3.44 -22.73 11.72
C ALA A 24 3.14 -24.13 12.28
N THR A 25 3.99 -24.63 13.18
CA THR A 25 3.82 -25.94 13.80
C THR A 25 3.18 -25.80 15.19
N ALA A 26 2.15 -26.62 15.44
CA ALA A 26 1.56 -26.75 16.78
C ALA A 26 2.51 -27.53 17.71
N VAL A 27 2.62 -27.10 18.96
CA VAL A 27 3.55 -27.69 19.93
C VAL A 27 2.78 -28.27 21.10
N LYS A 28 3.07 -29.53 21.45
CA LYS A 28 2.54 -30.18 22.65
C LYS A 28 3.49 -29.92 23.80
N VAL A 29 3.02 -29.20 24.82
CA VAL A 29 3.82 -28.83 26.00
C VAL A 29 3.31 -29.62 27.19
N THR A 30 4.19 -30.41 27.80
CA THR A 30 3.90 -31.11 29.04
C THR A 30 4.50 -30.32 30.20
N VAL A 31 3.67 -29.91 31.15
CA VAL A 31 4.08 -29.17 32.35
C VAL A 31 3.92 -30.09 33.54
N ARG A 32 5.01 -30.32 34.26
CA ARG A 32 5.02 -31.06 35.52
C ARG A 32 5.33 -30.10 36.66
N VAL A 33 4.40 -29.98 37.61
CA VAL A 33 4.55 -29.18 38.82
C VAL A 33 4.80 -30.14 39.98
N VAL A 34 5.84 -29.85 40.76
CA VAL A 34 6.18 -30.59 41.97
C VAL A 34 6.11 -29.64 43.15
N ASP A 35 5.40 -30.02 44.21
CA ASP A 35 5.33 -29.22 45.43
C ASP A 35 6.46 -29.56 46.41
N PRO A 36 6.69 -28.75 47.47
CA PRO A 36 7.75 -29.01 48.45
C PRO A 36 7.60 -30.33 49.23
N LEU A 37 6.41 -30.95 49.21
CA LEU A 37 6.13 -32.25 49.82
C LEU A 37 6.29 -33.40 48.81
N ALA A 38 6.92 -33.14 47.66
CA ALA A 38 7.15 -34.07 46.56
C ALA A 38 5.88 -34.60 45.86
N ARG A 39 4.72 -33.97 46.06
CA ARG A 39 3.50 -34.27 45.30
C ARG A 39 3.62 -33.69 43.90
N GLN A 40 3.07 -34.40 42.92
CA GLN A 40 3.25 -34.09 41.51
C GLN A 40 1.91 -33.94 40.80
N ALA A 41 1.83 -32.95 39.92
CA ALA A 41 0.75 -32.77 38.97
C ALA A 41 1.34 -32.59 37.57
N GLU A 42 0.77 -33.27 36.59
CA GLU A 42 1.20 -33.18 35.19
C GLU A 42 0.00 -32.80 34.32
N GLU A 43 0.21 -31.80 33.47
CA GLU A 43 -0.78 -31.35 32.51
C GLU A 43 -0.13 -31.21 31.15
N THR A 44 -0.84 -31.64 30.11
CA THR A 44 -0.38 -31.48 28.74
C THR A 44 -1.28 -30.52 27.99
N VAL A 45 -0.67 -29.44 27.48
CA VAL A 45 -1.35 -28.37 26.76
C VAL A 45 -0.89 -28.38 25.31
N LEU A 46 -1.85 -28.34 24.38
CA LEU A 46 -1.56 -28.14 22.97
C LEU A 46 -1.54 -26.63 22.69
N VAL A 47 -0.36 -26.11 22.33
CA VAL A 47 -0.20 -24.74 21.87
C VAL A 47 -0.36 -24.73 20.34
N PRO A 48 -1.41 -24.11 19.79
CA PRO A 48 -1.63 -24.11 18.36
C PRO A 48 -0.50 -23.38 17.61
N ALA A 49 -0.39 -23.71 16.33
CA ALA A 49 0.39 -22.90 15.40
C ALA A 49 -0.12 -21.45 15.46
N TRP A 50 0.82 -20.51 15.50
CA TRP A 50 0.48 -19.10 15.43
C TRP A 50 1.56 -18.42 14.61
N VAL A 51 1.17 -18.08 13.39
CA VAL A 51 1.95 -17.23 12.50
C VAL A 51 1.39 -15.83 12.64
N GLU A 52 2.27 -14.85 12.80
CA GLU A 52 1.84 -13.46 12.82
C GLU A 52 1.10 -13.16 11.50
N PRO A 53 -0.17 -12.71 11.57
CA PRO A 53 -0.91 -12.43 10.36
C PRO A 53 -0.20 -11.32 9.60
N VAL A 54 0.17 -11.61 8.34
CA VAL A 54 0.76 -10.60 7.45
C VAL A 54 -0.27 -9.50 7.29
N PRO A 55 0.04 -8.24 7.67
CA PRO A 55 -0.93 -7.15 7.52
C PRO A 55 -1.30 -7.02 6.05
N ALA A 56 -2.60 -6.87 5.79
CA ALA A 56 -3.10 -6.70 4.44
C ALA A 56 -2.42 -5.48 3.78
N LEU A 57 -2.04 -5.63 2.51
CA LEU A 57 -1.56 -4.51 1.71
C LEU A 57 -2.66 -3.46 1.65
N HIS A 58 -2.31 -2.20 1.94
CA HIS A 58 -3.24 -1.09 2.02
C HIS A 58 -2.74 0.05 1.16
N LEU A 59 -3.65 0.70 0.44
CA LEU A 59 -3.40 1.87 -0.40
C LEU A 59 -4.62 2.78 -0.32
N GLU A 60 -4.38 4.06 -0.04
CA GLU A 60 -5.42 5.08 0.07
C GLU A 60 -4.97 6.36 -0.64
N ILE A 61 -5.89 6.99 -1.37
CA ILE A 61 -5.74 8.36 -1.88
C ILE A 61 -6.35 9.27 -0.82
N VAL A 62 -5.51 9.99 -0.08
CA VAL A 62 -5.93 10.85 1.03
C VAL A 62 -6.57 12.12 0.49
N ASP A 63 -5.93 12.75 -0.48
CA ASP A 63 -6.43 13.95 -1.12
C ASP A 63 -6.05 14.00 -2.61
N VAL A 64 -6.81 14.82 -3.33
CA VAL A 64 -6.48 15.26 -4.68
C VAL A 64 -6.94 16.70 -4.82
N PHE A 65 -6.02 17.62 -5.08
CA PHE A 65 -6.36 19.02 -5.30
C PHE A 65 -5.68 19.57 -6.54
N ARG A 66 -6.32 20.56 -7.15
CA ARG A 66 -5.84 21.22 -8.36
C ARG A 66 -5.01 22.44 -7.97
N ASN A 67 -3.77 22.51 -8.43
CA ASN A 67 -2.95 23.70 -8.39
C ASN A 67 -3.07 24.45 -9.72
N VAL A 68 -3.72 25.62 -9.69
CA VAL A 68 -4.02 26.42 -10.89
C VAL A 68 -2.73 26.75 -11.64
N GLY A 69 -2.69 26.43 -12.94
CA GLY A 69 -1.51 26.63 -13.78
C GLY A 69 -0.39 25.59 -13.61
N ARG A 70 -0.48 24.67 -12.64
CA ARG A 70 0.57 23.67 -12.37
C ARG A 70 0.11 22.22 -12.44
N GLY A 71 -1.19 21.94 -12.36
CA GLY A 71 -1.75 20.59 -12.53
C GLY A 71 -2.48 20.10 -11.28
N TYR A 72 -2.41 18.79 -11.00
CA TYR A 72 -2.99 18.18 -9.81
C TYR A 72 -1.91 17.66 -8.88
N VAL A 73 -2.17 17.75 -7.59
CA VAL A 73 -1.39 17.09 -6.54
C VAL A 73 -2.29 16.06 -5.88
N ALA A 74 -1.77 14.87 -5.61
CA ALA A 74 -2.47 13.84 -4.87
C ALA A 74 -1.56 13.24 -3.80
N ASN A 75 -2.03 13.19 -2.56
CA ASN A 75 -1.31 12.52 -1.48
C ASN A 75 -1.86 11.10 -1.28
N LEU A 76 -0.94 10.15 -1.19
CA LEU A 76 -1.22 8.74 -1.04
C LEU A 76 -0.62 8.23 0.26
N VAL A 77 -1.29 7.25 0.87
CA VAL A 77 -0.76 6.51 2.02
C VAL A 77 -0.80 5.02 1.70
N THR A 78 0.28 4.31 1.99
CA THR A 78 0.36 2.86 1.80
C THR A 78 1.09 2.15 2.94
N SER A 79 0.67 0.92 3.23
CA SER A 79 1.39 0.02 4.16
C SER A 79 2.56 -0.71 3.50
N ALA A 80 2.81 -0.48 2.21
CA ALA A 80 3.91 -1.12 1.49
C ALA A 80 5.28 -0.64 2.02
N ASP A 81 6.10 -1.61 2.40
CA ASP A 81 7.48 -1.37 2.82
C ASP A 81 8.39 -1.16 1.59
N PRO A 82 9.02 0.02 1.45
CA PRO A 82 9.93 0.31 0.34
C PRO A 82 11.20 -0.55 0.37
N GLY A 83 11.58 -1.13 1.51
CA GLY A 83 12.75 -2.00 1.66
C GLY A 83 12.52 -3.47 1.27
N LYS A 84 11.27 -3.86 0.98
CA LYS A 84 10.93 -5.26 0.69
C LYS A 84 11.48 -5.73 -0.66
N VAL A 85 11.89 -7.01 -0.71
CA VAL A 85 12.37 -7.69 -1.92
C VAL A 85 11.48 -8.90 -2.22
N PRO A 86 10.95 -9.04 -3.45
CA PRO A 86 11.01 -8.08 -4.57
C PRO A 86 10.28 -6.76 -4.26
N PRO A 87 10.64 -5.64 -4.92
CA PRO A 87 10.06 -4.34 -4.59
C PRO A 87 8.59 -4.25 -5.00
N TYR A 88 7.81 -3.50 -4.23
CA TYR A 88 6.48 -3.07 -4.65
C TYR A 88 6.57 -2.16 -5.87
N VAL A 89 5.60 -2.29 -6.76
CA VAL A 89 5.46 -1.44 -7.94
C VAL A 89 4.25 -0.53 -7.75
N LEU A 90 4.48 0.78 -7.78
CA LEU A 90 3.44 1.79 -7.86
C LEU A 90 3.16 2.11 -9.34
N SER A 91 1.91 1.94 -9.78
CA SER A 91 1.44 2.33 -11.11
C SER A 91 0.37 3.40 -10.99
N VAL A 92 0.49 4.46 -11.78
CA VAL A 92 -0.43 5.60 -11.77
C VAL A 92 -0.99 5.80 -13.17
N VAL A 93 -2.30 5.97 -13.26
CA VAL A 93 -3.03 6.27 -14.50
C VAL A 93 -3.91 7.51 -14.27
N ALA A 94 -3.50 8.62 -14.86
CA ALA A 94 -4.27 9.86 -14.88
C ALA A 94 -5.09 9.94 -16.17
N THR A 95 -6.42 9.87 -16.05
CA THR A 95 -7.34 9.88 -17.19
C THR A 95 -7.66 11.31 -17.58
N LEU A 96 -7.49 11.65 -18.85
CA LEU A 96 -7.87 12.96 -19.39
C LEU A 96 -9.38 12.99 -19.67
N PRO A 97 -10.04 14.16 -19.53
CA PRO A 97 -11.40 14.31 -20.03
C PRO A 97 -11.41 14.04 -21.54
N GLY A 98 -12.21 13.05 -21.96
CA GLY A 98 -12.42 12.79 -23.37
C GLY A 98 -13.05 14.01 -24.04
N ARG A 99 -12.37 14.60 -25.02
CA ARG A 99 -13.08 15.37 -26.04
C ARG A 99 -13.71 14.36 -26.99
N VAL A 100 -15.00 14.14 -26.86
CA VAL A 100 -15.81 13.71 -27.99
C VAL A 100 -15.78 14.88 -28.97
N GLY A 101 -14.84 14.85 -29.92
CA GLY A 101 -14.89 15.74 -31.08
C GLY A 101 -16.13 15.42 -31.91
N PRO A 102 -16.64 16.37 -32.70
CA PRO A 102 -17.89 16.21 -33.43
C PRO A 102 -17.79 15.01 -34.37
N ILE A 103 -18.91 14.32 -34.54
CA ILE A 103 -19.22 13.32 -35.58
C ILE A 103 -18.37 13.61 -36.82
N LEU A 104 -17.54 12.65 -37.24
CA LEU A 104 -16.74 12.72 -38.45
C LEU A 104 -17.60 13.26 -39.61
N PRO A 105 -17.29 14.43 -40.21
CA PRO A 105 -17.93 14.80 -41.46
C PRO A 105 -17.56 13.77 -42.54
N PRO A 106 -18.40 13.55 -43.56
CA PRO A 106 -18.19 12.53 -44.59
C PRO A 106 -16.78 12.65 -45.18
N ILE A 107 -16.11 11.49 -45.30
CA ILE A 107 -14.74 11.35 -45.80
C ILE A 107 -14.69 11.97 -47.20
N ARG A 108 -14.04 13.12 -47.34
CA ARG A 108 -13.65 13.65 -48.66
C ARG A 108 -12.29 13.05 -49.03
N PRO A 109 -12.12 12.53 -50.26
CA PRO A 109 -10.89 11.88 -50.69
C PRO A 109 -9.67 12.81 -50.68
N ASP A 110 -9.88 14.13 -50.66
CA ASP A 110 -8.80 15.13 -50.80
C ASP A 110 -8.28 15.69 -49.47
N ARG A 111 -8.73 15.17 -48.32
CA ARG A 111 -8.37 15.71 -47.01
C ARG A 111 -7.38 14.80 -46.28
N PRO A 112 -6.28 15.34 -45.71
CA PRO A 112 -5.37 14.56 -44.87
C PRO A 112 -6.14 13.89 -43.73
N LEU A 113 -5.85 12.60 -43.49
CA LEU A 113 -6.44 11.84 -42.39
C LEU A 113 -6.29 12.60 -41.06
N PRO A 114 -7.33 12.64 -40.21
CA PRO A 114 -7.21 13.21 -38.88
C PRO A 114 -6.08 12.51 -38.12
N ARG A 115 -5.26 13.30 -37.40
CA ARG A 115 -4.21 12.75 -36.53
C ARG A 115 -4.83 11.71 -35.58
N PRO A 116 -4.09 10.62 -35.25
CA PRO A 116 -4.59 9.62 -34.31
C PRO A 116 -5.00 10.28 -32.99
N PRO A 117 -6.08 9.81 -32.35
CA PRO A 117 -6.55 10.37 -31.09
C PRO A 117 -5.42 10.31 -30.06
N ARG A 118 -5.14 11.45 -29.40
CA ARG A 118 -4.16 11.49 -28.31
C ARG A 118 -4.58 10.50 -27.22
N PRO A 119 -3.62 9.81 -26.56
CA PRO A 119 -3.94 8.86 -25.51
C PRO A 119 -4.77 9.55 -24.43
N LEU A 120 -5.92 8.97 -24.12
CA LEU A 120 -6.89 9.48 -23.14
C LEU A 120 -6.41 9.30 -21.69
N ALA A 121 -5.17 8.83 -21.48
CA ALA A 121 -4.57 8.66 -20.18
C ALA A 121 -3.06 8.94 -20.23
N ARG A 122 -2.54 9.49 -19.13
CA ARG A 122 -1.10 9.50 -18.82
C ARG A 122 -0.80 8.41 -17.81
N ARG A 123 0.34 7.75 -17.99
CA ARG A 123 0.75 6.62 -17.15
C ARG A 123 2.15 6.86 -16.64
N ALA A 124 2.40 6.42 -15.41
CA ALA A 124 3.74 6.37 -14.84
C ALA A 124 3.84 5.20 -13.86
N GLN A 125 5.05 4.68 -13.70
CA GLN A 125 5.29 3.49 -12.90
C GLN A 125 6.65 3.59 -12.23
N TRP A 126 6.71 3.16 -10.97
CA TRP A 126 7.93 3.18 -10.17
C TRP A 126 8.01 1.93 -9.30
N ASN A 127 9.22 1.43 -9.10
CA ASN A 127 9.51 0.60 -7.93
C ASN A 127 9.54 1.53 -6.71
N LEU A 128 8.85 1.16 -5.64
CA LEU A 128 8.76 1.94 -4.40
C LEU A 128 10.11 2.46 -3.87
N PRO A 129 11.20 1.66 -3.80
CA PRO A 129 12.51 2.17 -3.36
C PRO A 129 13.10 3.24 -4.28
N ASN A 130 12.71 3.26 -5.55
CA ASN A 130 13.20 4.21 -6.55
C ASN A 130 12.41 5.52 -6.57
N ILE A 131 11.35 5.64 -5.76
CA ILE A 131 10.65 6.91 -5.57
C ILE A 131 11.51 7.80 -4.67
N PRO A 132 11.93 8.98 -5.15
CA PRO A 132 12.83 9.85 -4.41
C PRO A 132 12.19 10.29 -3.08
N ALA A 133 12.95 10.21 -1.99
CA ALA A 133 12.52 10.58 -0.64
C ALA A 133 12.63 12.10 -0.35
N ARG A 134 12.92 12.90 -1.38
CA ARG A 134 13.06 14.37 -1.32
C ARG A 134 12.40 15.00 -2.53
N ARG A 135 11.92 16.23 -2.36
CA ARG A 135 11.63 17.13 -3.48
C ARG A 135 12.86 17.22 -4.36
N SER A 136 12.75 16.69 -5.58
CA SER A 136 13.80 16.93 -6.56
C SER A 136 13.85 18.43 -6.81
N PRO A 137 15.02 19.09 -6.74
CA PRO A 137 15.13 20.49 -7.14
C PRO A 137 14.90 20.66 -8.65
N VAL A 138 14.96 19.55 -9.40
CA VAL A 138 14.66 19.51 -10.82
C VAL A 138 13.13 19.46 -10.97
N PRO A 139 12.50 20.49 -11.56
CA PRO A 139 11.08 20.43 -11.85
C PRO A 139 10.83 19.20 -12.75
N PRO A 140 9.78 18.42 -12.47
CA PRO A 140 9.40 17.31 -13.33
C PRO A 140 9.35 17.76 -14.79
N ARG A 141 9.87 16.94 -15.69
CA ARG A 141 9.86 17.22 -17.13
C ARG A 141 8.43 17.57 -17.53
N ALA A 142 8.28 18.64 -18.30
CA ALA A 142 6.98 19.17 -18.67
C ALA A 142 6.15 18.07 -19.34
N GLY A 143 5.15 17.56 -18.62
CA GLY A 143 4.23 16.53 -19.11
C GLY A 143 4.27 15.18 -18.40
N ASP A 144 5.29 14.89 -17.61
CA ASP A 144 5.41 13.59 -16.93
C ASP A 144 4.81 13.63 -15.52
N ILE A 145 4.12 12.56 -15.13
CA ILE A 145 3.69 12.37 -13.74
C ILE A 145 4.95 12.14 -12.91
N SER A 146 5.08 12.80 -11.77
CA SER A 146 6.17 12.56 -10.82
C SER A 146 5.64 12.10 -9.48
N ALA A 147 6.44 11.31 -8.78
CA ALA A 147 6.15 10.80 -7.45
C ALA A 147 7.30 11.16 -6.51
N GLU A 148 6.95 11.50 -5.28
CA GLU A 148 7.88 11.80 -4.20
C GLU A 148 7.42 11.08 -2.95
N ARG A 149 8.35 10.50 -2.21
CA ARG A 149 8.07 9.78 -0.97
C ARG A 149 8.43 10.67 0.22
N SER A 150 7.59 10.69 1.25
CA SER A 150 7.93 11.34 2.50
C SER A 150 9.02 10.55 3.22
N SER A 151 10.01 11.23 3.79
CA SER A 151 11.06 10.62 4.61
C SER A 151 10.65 10.42 6.07
N ALA A 152 9.37 10.59 6.40
CA ALA A 152 8.88 10.48 7.76
C ALA A 152 9.09 9.05 8.31
N PRO A 153 9.53 8.89 9.57
CA PRO A 153 9.81 7.59 10.18
C PRO A 153 8.55 6.82 10.61
N GLU A 154 7.40 7.10 10.00
CA GLU A 154 6.13 6.50 10.39
C GLU A 154 5.93 5.09 9.82
N ALA A 155 5.06 4.32 10.45
CA ALA A 155 4.71 2.95 10.04
C ALA A 155 4.00 2.85 8.67
N ARG A 156 3.81 3.99 7.97
CA ARG A 156 3.13 4.09 6.68
C ARG A 156 3.96 4.93 5.72
N THR A 157 4.04 4.48 4.48
CA THR A 157 4.73 5.19 3.41
C THR A 157 3.77 6.23 2.81
N GLU A 158 4.11 7.51 2.93
CA GLU A 158 3.38 8.59 2.25
C GLU A 158 4.03 8.91 0.90
N ILE A 159 3.21 9.10 -0.12
CA ILE A 159 3.66 9.41 -1.47
C ILE A 159 2.86 10.60 -2.01
N GLY A 160 3.56 11.68 -2.33
CA GLY A 160 3.02 12.82 -3.08
C GLY A 160 3.15 12.57 -4.57
N LEU A 161 2.05 12.68 -5.31
CA LEU A 161 2.01 12.65 -6.76
C LEU A 161 1.81 14.05 -7.31
N TRP A 162 2.55 14.38 -8.37
CA TRP A 162 2.31 15.56 -9.19
C TRP A 162 1.92 15.13 -10.61
N VAL A 163 0.77 15.61 -11.06
CA VAL A 163 0.17 15.26 -12.34
C VAL A 163 0.04 16.54 -13.17
N PRO A 164 0.90 16.78 -14.18
CA PRO A 164 0.89 18.00 -15.01
C PRO A 164 -0.23 17.99 -16.05
N LEU A 165 -1.47 17.90 -15.58
CA LEU A 165 -2.68 17.95 -16.40
C LEU A 165 -3.47 19.19 -16.04
N THR A 166 -3.85 19.96 -17.06
CA THR A 166 -4.73 21.13 -16.89
C THR A 166 -6.14 20.72 -16.48
N SER A 167 -6.58 19.52 -16.87
CA SER A 167 -7.83 18.89 -16.48
C SER A 167 -7.67 17.38 -16.41
N MET A 168 -8.27 16.75 -15.42
CA MET A 168 -8.21 15.31 -15.16
C MET A 168 -9.63 14.81 -14.88
N ALA A 169 -10.04 13.74 -15.56
CA ALA A 169 -11.34 13.08 -15.37
C ALA A 169 -11.31 12.00 -14.28
N GLY A 170 -10.12 11.51 -13.96
CA GLY A 170 -9.91 10.58 -12.86
C GLY A 170 -8.45 10.22 -12.67
N LEU A 171 -8.13 9.72 -11.49
CA LEU A 171 -6.82 9.21 -11.11
C LEU A 171 -7.01 7.77 -10.62
N THR A 172 -6.21 6.85 -11.13
CA THR A 172 -6.14 5.48 -10.62
C THR A 172 -4.72 5.22 -10.18
N VAL A 173 -4.57 4.68 -8.98
CA VAL A 173 -3.30 4.31 -8.39
C VAL A 173 -3.37 2.84 -8.01
N THR A 174 -2.35 2.10 -8.37
CA THR A 174 -2.22 0.68 -8.10
C THR A 174 -0.90 0.42 -7.42
N ILE A 175 -0.89 -0.41 -6.38
CA ILE A 175 0.32 -0.97 -5.81
C ILE A 175 0.29 -2.50 -5.91
N ALA A 176 1.35 -3.08 -6.45
CA ALA A 176 1.44 -4.51 -6.71
C ALA A 176 2.71 -5.13 -6.12
N HIS A 177 2.59 -6.36 -5.62
CA HIS A 177 3.70 -7.18 -5.16
C HIS A 177 3.43 -8.66 -5.46
N PRO A 178 4.40 -9.41 -5.98
CA PRO A 178 4.16 -10.77 -6.47
C PRO A 178 3.67 -11.75 -5.40
N SER A 179 4.04 -11.57 -4.12
CA SER A 179 3.58 -12.45 -3.03
C SER A 179 2.43 -11.89 -2.19
N GLN A 180 2.06 -10.61 -2.36
CA GLN A 180 0.99 -9.98 -1.56
C GLN A 180 -0.21 -9.54 -2.40
N GLY A 181 -0.12 -9.67 -3.72
CA GLY A 181 -1.18 -9.28 -4.64
C GLY A 181 -1.12 -7.80 -5.02
N GLU A 182 -2.26 -7.30 -5.46
CA GLU A 182 -2.44 -5.96 -6.01
C GLU A 182 -3.59 -5.26 -5.28
N VAL A 183 -3.40 -3.97 -4.99
CA VAL A 183 -4.44 -3.10 -4.44
C VAL A 183 -4.54 -1.86 -5.31
N GLN A 184 -5.76 -1.50 -5.66
CA GLN A 184 -6.08 -0.38 -6.53
C GLN A 184 -7.02 0.60 -5.83
N GLN A 185 -6.73 1.88 -5.98
CA GLN A 185 -7.60 2.98 -5.54
C GLN A 185 -7.86 3.92 -6.72
N SER A 186 -9.06 4.49 -6.75
CA SER A 186 -9.43 5.45 -7.79
C SER A 186 -10.09 6.69 -7.20
N TRP A 187 -9.84 7.82 -7.84
CA TRP A 187 -10.43 9.12 -7.52
C TRP A 187 -11.06 9.72 -8.78
N ARG A 188 -12.18 10.43 -8.59
CA ARG A 188 -12.84 11.23 -9.63
C ARG A 188 -13.18 12.61 -9.06
N PRO A 189 -13.14 13.68 -9.88
CA PRO A 189 -13.56 14.99 -9.44
C PRO A 189 -15.06 14.98 -9.06
N PRO A 190 -15.48 15.75 -8.04
CA PRO A 190 -16.89 15.98 -7.77
C PRO A 190 -17.55 16.69 -8.97
N ARG A 191 -18.83 16.34 -9.23
CA ARG A 191 -19.64 16.92 -10.31
C ARG A 191 -20.15 18.31 -9.95
#